data_AF-F8QJZ6-F1
#
_entry.id   AF-F8QJZ6-F1
#
_cell.length_a   1.000
_cell.length_b   1.000
_cell.length_c   1.000
_cell.angle_alpha   90.00
_cell.angle_beta   90.00
_cell.angle_gamma   90.00
#
_symmetry.space_group_name_H-M   'P 1'
#
loop_
_entity.id
_entity.type
_entity.pdbx_description
1 polymer ?
#
loop_
_entity_poly.entity_id
_entity_poly.type
_entity_poly.pdbx_seq_one_letter_code
_entity_poly.pdbx_strand_id
1 'polypeptide(L)'
;SKETQLHVLINNAGVMFPPKDLLTADGYDLQFGTNVLGHHYFTKLLLPTLISTAQTSPDGKARVVTVASSAHLFGSLDFATFKDGPVRKKMSPQSLYGQSKYGNIVSALELAKRYGNQGIVSIALNPGNIRSDLQRYVPDFARKIMNAVLLFDTPQGALTQLYAGTAPEAAGLNGKYLVPWAR
;
A
#
# COMPACT_ATOMS: atom_id res chain seq x y z
N SER A 1 -3.42 -13.92 18.42
CA SER A 1 -2.03 -13.45 18.55
C SER A 1 -1.58 -13.68 19.98
N LYS A 2 -0.28 -13.90 20.23
CA LYS A 2 0.29 -13.85 21.59
C LYS A 2 0.54 -12.42 22.06
N GLU A 3 0.69 -11.50 21.10
CA GLU A 3 0.83 -10.06 21.35
C GLU A 3 -0.53 -9.40 21.57
N THR A 4 -0.60 -8.51 22.57
CA THR A 4 -1.79 -7.74 22.93
C THR A 4 -1.77 -6.31 22.39
N GLN A 5 -0.62 -5.86 21.87
CA GLN A 5 -0.43 -4.52 21.33
C GLN A 5 0.07 -4.55 19.89
N LEU A 6 -0.38 -3.57 19.11
CA LEU A 6 0.06 -3.32 17.74
C LEU A 6 0.21 -1.82 17.52
N HIS A 7 1.46 -1.35 17.62
CA HIS A 7 1.79 0.08 17.49
C HIS A 7 1.87 0.53 16.03
N VAL A 8 2.34 -0.35 15.15
CA VAL A 8 2.56 -0.05 13.73
C VAL A 8 2.14 -1.25 12.88
N LEU A 9 1.29 -1.01 11.89
CA LEU A 9 0.97 -1.95 10.82
C LEU A 9 1.48 -1.38 9.49
N ILE A 10 2.32 -2.14 8.78
CA ILE A 10 2.82 -1.75 7.46
C ILE A 10 2.23 -2.68 6.39
N ASN A 11 1.28 -2.14 5.63
CA ASN A 11 0.68 -2.77 4.45
C ASN A 11 1.63 -2.60 3.25
N ASN A 12 2.72 -3.36 3.24
CA ASN A 12 3.77 -3.29 2.20
C ASN A 12 3.61 -4.30 1.06
N ALA A 13 2.99 -5.47 1.33
CA ALA A 13 2.94 -6.56 0.36
C ALA A 13 2.27 -6.15 -0.95
N GLY A 14 2.75 -6.67 -2.08
CA GLY A 14 2.08 -6.42 -3.34
C GLY A 14 2.61 -7.22 -4.51
N VAL A 15 1.79 -7.24 -5.56
CA VAL A 15 2.09 -7.84 -6.85
C VAL A 15 1.99 -6.79 -7.96
N MET A 16 2.85 -6.92 -8.96
CA MET A 16 2.95 -6.00 -10.08
C MET A 16 3.04 -6.78 -11.39
N PHE A 17 2.15 -6.45 -12.32
CA PHE A 17 2.06 -7.01 -13.68
C PHE A 17 2.03 -8.55 -13.77
N PRO A 18 1.25 -9.27 -12.92
CA PRO A 18 1.07 -10.70 -13.12
C PRO A 18 0.37 -10.99 -14.47
N PRO A 19 0.42 -12.23 -14.97
CA PRO A 19 -0.42 -12.67 -16.07
C PRO A 19 -1.90 -12.32 -15.83
N LYS A 20 -2.56 -11.77 -16.85
CA LYS A 20 -3.90 -11.15 -16.71
C LYS A 20 -5.01 -12.15 -16.41
N ASP A 21 -4.82 -13.41 -16.75
CA ASP A 21 -5.72 -14.52 -16.45
C ASP A 21 -5.72 -14.90 -14.96
N LEU A 22 -4.70 -14.48 -14.19
CA LEU A 22 -4.67 -14.73 -12.76
C LEU A 22 -5.66 -13.82 -12.00
N LEU A 23 -6.34 -14.46 -11.05
CA LEU A 23 -7.30 -13.88 -10.12
C LEU A 23 -6.97 -14.31 -8.70
N THR A 24 -7.51 -13.62 -7.69
CA THR A 24 -7.50 -14.14 -6.32
C THR A 24 -8.44 -15.34 -6.21
N ALA A 25 -8.34 -16.10 -5.10
CA ALA A 25 -9.26 -17.21 -4.80
C ALA A 25 -10.74 -16.77 -4.77
N ASP A 26 -11.00 -15.50 -4.40
CA ASP A 26 -12.34 -14.91 -4.37
C ASP A 26 -12.80 -14.30 -5.71
N GLY A 27 -12.01 -14.48 -6.78
CA GLY A 27 -12.34 -14.03 -8.13
C GLY A 27 -12.09 -12.56 -8.42
N TYR A 28 -11.29 -11.86 -7.61
CA TYR A 28 -10.88 -10.48 -7.89
C TYR A 28 -9.65 -10.42 -8.81
N ASP A 29 -9.47 -9.29 -9.49
CA ASP A 29 -8.21 -8.94 -10.12
C ASP A 29 -7.05 -9.16 -9.14
N LEU A 30 -6.00 -9.87 -9.56
CA LEU A 30 -4.93 -10.27 -8.65
C LEU A 30 -4.18 -9.06 -8.04
N GLN A 31 -4.02 -7.95 -8.78
CA GLN A 31 -3.33 -6.76 -8.27
C GLN A 31 -4.24 -6.00 -7.30
N PHE A 32 -5.50 -5.76 -7.66
CA PHE A 32 -6.43 -5.06 -6.78
C PHE A 32 -6.76 -5.89 -5.52
N GLY A 33 -7.01 -7.18 -5.69
CA GLY A 33 -7.32 -8.11 -4.62
C GLY A 33 -6.17 -8.24 -3.62
N THR A 34 -4.94 -8.44 -4.10
CA THR A 34 -3.76 -8.55 -3.22
C THR A 34 -3.40 -7.21 -2.59
N ASN A 35 -3.20 -6.17 -3.42
CA ASN A 35 -2.61 -4.92 -2.96
C ASN A 35 -3.59 -4.11 -2.11
N VAL A 36 -4.91 -4.19 -2.39
CA VAL A 36 -5.93 -3.34 -1.76
C VAL A 36 -6.86 -4.14 -0.85
N LEU A 37 -7.60 -5.11 -1.39
CA LEU A 37 -8.65 -5.80 -0.63
C LEU A 37 -8.08 -6.63 0.53
N GLY A 38 -7.00 -7.37 0.27
CA GLY A 38 -6.31 -8.17 1.28
C GLY A 38 -5.81 -7.30 2.44
N HIS A 39 -5.09 -6.21 2.13
CA HIS A 39 -4.65 -5.25 3.14
C HIS A 39 -5.80 -4.58 3.89
N HIS A 40 -6.86 -4.18 3.18
CA HIS A 40 -8.03 -3.56 3.81
C HIS A 40 -8.67 -4.50 4.81
N TYR A 41 -8.95 -5.74 4.40
CA TYR A 41 -9.57 -6.74 5.25
C TYR A 41 -8.67 -7.11 6.43
N PHE A 42 -7.37 -7.31 6.20
CA PHE A 42 -6.41 -7.58 7.26
C PHE A 42 -6.35 -6.42 8.28
N THR A 43 -6.32 -5.17 7.82
CA THR A 43 -6.36 -3.98 8.67
C THR A 43 -7.66 -3.93 9.48
N LYS A 44 -8.80 -4.25 8.87
CA LYS A 44 -10.10 -4.32 9.56
C LYS A 44 -10.13 -5.34 10.69
N LEU A 45 -9.54 -6.52 10.48
CA LEU A 45 -9.44 -7.55 11.52
C LEU A 45 -8.54 -7.11 12.68
N LEU A 46 -7.49 -6.33 12.40
CA LEU A 46 -6.55 -5.83 13.42
C LEU A 46 -6.99 -4.52 14.08
N LEU A 47 -8.05 -3.89 13.57
CA LEU A 47 -8.51 -2.58 14.01
C LEU A 47 -8.84 -2.51 15.51
N PRO A 48 -9.49 -3.51 16.15
CA PRO A 48 -9.71 -3.48 17.60
C PRO A 48 -8.40 -3.40 18.39
N THR A 49 -7.37 -4.18 18.00
CA THR A 49 -6.06 -4.17 18.65
C THR A 49 -5.33 -2.84 18.41
N LEU A 50 -5.40 -2.28 17.20
CA LEU A 50 -4.82 -0.97 16.89
C LEU A 50 -5.44 0.15 17.75
N ILE A 51 -6.76 0.17 17.88
CA ILE A 51 -7.49 1.17 18.69
C ILE A 51 -7.15 0.99 20.18
N SER A 52 -7.20 -0.24 20.68
CA SER A 52 -6.82 -0.52 22.07
C SER A 52 -5.37 -0.13 22.36
N THR A 53 -4.46 -0.35 21.41
CA THR A 53 -3.06 0.05 21.56
C THR A 53 -2.97 1.57 21.63
N ALA A 54 -3.59 2.29 20.70
CA ALA A 54 -3.60 3.75 20.68
C ALA A 54 -4.10 4.36 22.00
N GLN A 55 -5.13 3.78 22.63
CA GLN A 55 -5.65 4.23 23.92
C GLN A 55 -4.64 4.09 25.08
N THR A 56 -3.73 3.11 24.99
CA THR A 56 -2.72 2.82 26.02
C THR A 56 -1.34 3.37 25.71
N SER A 57 -1.10 3.79 24.46
CA SER A 57 0.18 4.37 24.03
C SER A 57 0.42 5.75 24.63
N PRO A 58 1.65 6.11 25.02
CA PRO A 58 1.96 7.44 25.56
C PRO A 58 1.61 8.61 24.64
N ASP A 59 1.71 8.44 23.32
CA ASP A 59 1.34 9.44 22.31
C ASP A 59 -0.15 9.38 21.91
N GLY A 60 -0.90 8.42 22.45
CA GLY A 60 -2.30 8.19 22.12
C GLY A 60 -2.51 7.64 20.71
N LYS A 61 -1.47 7.11 20.04
CA LYS A 61 -1.53 6.73 18.62
C LYS A 61 -1.15 5.27 18.35
N ALA A 62 -1.76 4.74 17.30
CA ALA A 62 -1.28 3.58 16.55
C ALA A 62 -1.24 3.96 15.06
N ARG A 63 -0.24 3.46 14.33
CA ARG A 63 0.06 3.88 12.96
C ARG A 63 -0.24 2.77 11.96
N VAL A 64 -0.92 3.10 10.86
CA VAL A 64 -1.13 2.21 9.71
C VAL A 64 -0.49 2.85 8.49
N VAL A 65 0.59 2.24 8.01
CA VAL A 65 1.34 2.70 6.84
C VAL A 65 0.96 1.84 5.64
N THR A 66 0.50 2.47 4.56
CA THR A 66 0.12 1.75 3.34
C THR A 66 1.03 2.12 2.17
N VAL A 67 1.70 1.13 1.60
CA VAL A 67 2.69 1.34 0.53
C VAL A 67 1.98 1.38 -0.82
N ALA A 68 1.89 2.58 -1.37
CA ALA A 68 1.40 2.86 -2.71
C ALA A 68 2.57 2.87 -3.72
N SER A 69 2.53 3.76 -4.72
CA SER A 69 3.55 3.96 -5.75
C SER A 69 3.22 5.22 -6.53
N SER A 70 4.20 5.86 -7.20
CA SER A 70 3.93 6.90 -8.20
C SER A 70 2.99 6.44 -9.32
N ALA A 71 2.86 5.13 -9.56
CA ALA A 71 1.89 4.56 -10.51
C ALA A 71 0.43 4.95 -10.22
N HIS A 72 0.10 5.35 -8.98
CA HIS A 72 -1.24 5.84 -8.64
C HIS A 72 -1.67 7.07 -9.45
N LEU A 73 -0.71 7.89 -9.92
CA LEU A 73 -0.99 9.09 -10.72
C LEU A 73 -1.64 8.77 -12.07
N PHE A 74 -1.48 7.54 -12.55
CA PHE A 74 -2.04 7.05 -13.80
C PHE A 74 -3.23 6.10 -13.58
N GLY A 75 -3.72 5.99 -12.34
CA GLY A 75 -4.82 5.11 -11.95
C GLY A 75 -6.08 5.88 -11.57
N SER A 76 -7.22 5.28 -11.85
CA SER A 76 -8.52 5.62 -11.27
C SER A 76 -9.22 4.34 -10.81
N LEU A 77 -10.30 4.45 -10.03
CA LEU A 77 -11.08 3.27 -9.64
C LEU A 77 -12.19 3.01 -10.67
N ASP A 78 -12.07 1.89 -11.39
CA ASP A 78 -13.15 1.32 -12.19
C ASP A 78 -13.62 0.01 -11.55
N PHE A 79 -14.76 0.09 -10.85
CA PHE A 79 -15.37 -1.05 -10.17
C PHE A 79 -15.69 -2.23 -11.10
N ALA A 80 -15.94 -1.97 -12.40
CA ALA A 80 -16.20 -3.01 -13.38
C ALA A 80 -14.95 -3.88 -13.69
N THR A 81 -13.78 -3.48 -13.19
CA THR A 81 -12.52 -4.21 -13.36
C THR A 81 -12.06 -4.95 -12.11
N PHE A 82 -12.76 -4.80 -10.97
CA PHE A 82 -12.33 -5.42 -9.71
C PHE A 82 -12.43 -6.94 -9.74
N LYS A 83 -13.36 -7.50 -10.54
CA LYS A 83 -13.50 -8.93 -10.78
C LYS A 83 -13.24 -9.27 -12.24
N ASP A 84 -13.15 -10.56 -12.55
CA ASP A 84 -13.00 -10.98 -13.93
C ASP A 84 -14.16 -10.51 -14.80
N GLY A 85 -13.84 -10.05 -16.00
CA GLY A 85 -14.82 -9.46 -16.90
C GLY A 85 -14.19 -8.86 -18.15
N PRO A 86 -15.01 -8.55 -19.16
CA PRO A 86 -14.52 -8.03 -20.44
C PRO A 86 -13.82 -6.67 -20.30
N VAL A 87 -14.28 -5.81 -19.39
CA VAL A 87 -13.66 -4.49 -19.13
C VAL A 87 -12.25 -4.68 -18.54
N ARG A 88 -12.14 -5.52 -17.49
CA ARG A 88 -10.84 -5.90 -16.90
C ARG A 88 -9.89 -6.48 -17.95
N LYS A 89 -10.38 -7.40 -18.78
CA LYS A 89 -9.58 -8.07 -19.82
C LYS A 89 -9.08 -7.12 -20.91
N LYS A 90 -9.68 -5.94 -21.09
CA LYS A 90 -9.17 -4.91 -22.01
C LYS A 90 -8.12 -4.00 -21.36
N MET A 91 -8.14 -3.88 -20.04
CA MET A 91 -7.21 -3.04 -19.31
C MET A 91 -5.79 -3.62 -19.31
N SER A 92 -4.77 -2.76 -19.42
CA SER A 92 -3.37 -3.20 -19.37
C SER A 92 -2.97 -3.61 -17.94
N PRO A 93 -1.98 -4.51 -17.75
CA PRO A 93 -1.45 -4.81 -16.41
C PRO A 93 -0.95 -3.56 -15.67
N GLN A 94 -0.41 -2.58 -16.40
CA GLN A 94 0.06 -1.30 -15.88
C GLN A 94 -1.07 -0.45 -15.34
N SER A 95 -2.17 -0.35 -16.08
CA SER A 95 -3.37 0.38 -15.66
C SER A 95 -4.01 -0.29 -14.43
N LEU A 96 -4.10 -1.62 -14.41
CA LEU A 96 -4.60 -2.38 -13.25
C LEU A 96 -3.70 -2.17 -12.01
N TYR A 97 -2.38 -2.11 -12.20
CA TYR A 97 -1.44 -1.81 -11.12
C TYR A 97 -1.62 -0.38 -10.60
N GLY A 98 -1.68 0.62 -11.50
CA GLY A 98 -1.91 2.01 -11.15
C GLY A 98 -3.22 2.20 -10.38
N GLN A 99 -4.30 1.55 -10.82
CA GLN A 99 -5.57 1.47 -10.09
C GLN A 99 -5.38 0.87 -8.69
N SER A 100 -4.64 -0.24 -8.54
CA SER A 100 -4.39 -0.83 -7.22
C SER A 100 -3.63 0.12 -6.29
N LYS A 101 -2.67 0.88 -6.81
CA LYS A 101 -1.89 1.85 -6.04
C LYS A 101 -2.67 3.12 -5.73
N TYR A 102 -3.61 3.52 -6.58
CA TYR A 102 -4.62 4.52 -6.25
C TYR A 102 -5.57 4.01 -5.15
N GLY A 103 -6.03 2.77 -5.24
CA GLY A 103 -6.85 2.11 -4.22
C GLY A 103 -6.18 2.04 -2.85
N ASN A 104 -4.85 1.85 -2.78
CA ASN A 104 -4.10 1.94 -1.53
C ASN A 104 -4.23 3.31 -0.87
N ILE A 105 -4.11 4.39 -1.65
CA ILE A 105 -4.24 5.77 -1.14
C ILE A 105 -5.66 6.02 -0.66
N VAL A 106 -6.68 5.62 -1.45
CA VAL A 106 -8.09 5.75 -1.05
C VAL A 106 -8.36 5.00 0.26
N SER A 107 -7.89 3.76 0.40
CA SER A 107 -8.07 2.99 1.62
C SER A 107 -7.38 3.64 2.82
N ALA A 108 -6.17 4.18 2.66
CA ALA A 108 -5.45 4.87 3.73
C ALA A 108 -6.15 6.17 4.16
N LEU A 109 -6.64 6.96 3.20
CA LEU A 109 -7.39 8.20 3.45
C LEU A 109 -8.71 7.92 4.17
N GLU A 110 -9.46 6.91 3.73
CA GLU A 110 -10.71 6.52 4.38
C GLU A 110 -10.48 5.98 5.80
N LEU A 111 -9.40 5.24 6.03
CA LEU A 111 -9.02 4.80 7.38
C LEU A 111 -8.70 6.00 8.29
N ALA A 112 -7.90 6.97 7.79
CA ALA A 112 -7.58 8.20 8.50
C ALA A 112 -8.83 8.98 8.90
N LYS A 113 -9.78 9.13 7.96
CA LYS A 113 -11.03 9.86 8.16
C LYS A 113 -11.95 9.16 9.16
N ARG A 114 -12.08 7.83 9.09
CA ARG A 114 -13.05 7.07 9.90
C ARG A 114 -12.57 6.77 11.32
N TYR A 115 -11.25 6.63 11.52
CA TYR A 115 -10.69 6.17 12.79
C TYR A 115 -9.65 7.12 13.40
N GLY A 116 -9.40 8.28 12.79
CA GLY A 116 -8.49 9.29 13.32
C GLY A 116 -8.88 9.80 14.71
N ASN A 117 -10.19 9.91 14.98
CA ASN A 117 -10.72 10.27 16.30
C ASN A 117 -10.51 9.20 17.38
N GLN A 118 -10.15 7.97 16.98
CA GLN A 118 -9.85 6.84 17.86
C GLN A 118 -8.34 6.59 17.99
N GLY A 119 -7.51 7.56 17.58
CA GLY A 119 -6.05 7.49 17.72
C GLY A 119 -5.33 6.82 16.54
N ILE A 120 -6.04 6.39 15.49
CA ILE A 120 -5.40 5.77 14.32
C ILE A 120 -4.81 6.85 13.40
N VAL A 121 -3.50 6.77 13.16
CA VAL A 121 -2.80 7.58 12.16
C VAL A 121 -2.58 6.72 10.93
N SER A 122 -3.24 7.06 9.82
CA SER A 122 -3.12 6.32 8.57
C SER A 122 -2.40 7.15 7.52
N ILE A 123 -1.29 6.63 6.99
CA ILE A 123 -0.41 7.33 6.06
C ILE A 123 -0.20 6.44 4.83
N ALA A 124 -0.38 7.01 3.64
CA ALA A 124 0.04 6.37 2.40
C ALA A 124 1.40 6.94 1.97
N LEU A 125 2.17 6.17 1.20
CA LEU A 125 3.45 6.65 0.67
C LEU A 125 3.84 5.97 -0.64
N ASN A 126 4.71 6.62 -1.39
CA ASN A 126 5.53 5.96 -2.41
C ASN A 126 6.90 5.63 -1.81
N PRO A 127 7.36 4.37 -1.84
CA PRO A 127 8.65 3.98 -1.27
C PRO A 127 9.84 4.45 -2.13
N GLY A 128 9.58 5.00 -3.32
CA GLY A 128 10.60 5.28 -4.32
C GLY A 128 10.69 4.18 -5.37
N ASN A 129 11.52 4.40 -6.36
CA ASN A 129 11.84 3.40 -7.37
C ASN A 129 12.86 2.45 -6.73
N ILE A 130 12.44 1.26 -6.28
CA ILE A 130 13.29 0.34 -5.51
C ILE A 130 13.50 -0.98 -6.26
N ARG A 131 14.75 -1.48 -6.28
CA ARG A 131 15.08 -2.81 -6.83
C ARG A 131 14.42 -3.88 -5.95
N SER A 132 13.41 -4.58 -6.47
CA SER A 132 12.69 -5.61 -5.72
C SER A 132 12.12 -6.69 -6.65
N ASP A 133 11.61 -7.79 -6.10
CA ASP A 133 10.96 -8.82 -6.92
C ASP A 133 9.63 -8.37 -7.57
N LEU A 134 9.23 -7.11 -7.39
CA LEU A 134 8.10 -6.52 -8.12
C LEU A 134 8.31 -6.55 -9.63
N GLN A 135 9.56 -6.43 -10.11
CA GLN A 135 9.86 -6.44 -11.55
C GLN A 135 9.96 -7.85 -12.16
N ARG A 136 9.58 -8.92 -11.44
CA ARG A 136 9.75 -10.31 -11.91
C ARG A 136 9.01 -10.65 -13.21
N TYR A 137 7.96 -9.90 -13.54
CA TYR A 137 7.19 -10.05 -14.79
C TYR A 137 7.49 -8.96 -15.85
N VAL A 138 8.44 -8.05 -15.58
CA VAL A 138 8.88 -7.05 -16.56
C VAL A 138 9.84 -7.71 -17.56
N PRO A 139 9.74 -7.45 -18.88
CA PRO A 139 10.67 -7.97 -19.86
C PRO A 139 12.13 -7.66 -19.50
N ASP A 140 13.03 -8.62 -19.69
CA ASP A 140 14.41 -8.57 -19.17
C ASP A 140 15.20 -7.31 -19.58
N PHE A 141 15.00 -6.83 -20.81
CA PHE A 141 15.63 -5.62 -21.30
C PHE A 141 15.15 -4.36 -20.53
N ALA A 142 13.84 -4.25 -20.29
CA ALA A 142 13.27 -3.15 -19.51
C ALA A 142 13.66 -3.26 -18.02
N ARG A 143 13.74 -4.47 -17.47
CA ARG A 143 14.22 -4.70 -16.10
C ARG A 143 15.67 -4.24 -15.92
N LYS A 144 16.55 -4.53 -16.89
CA LYS A 144 17.96 -4.06 -16.87
C LYS A 144 18.07 -2.54 -16.90
N ILE A 145 17.27 -1.86 -17.73
CA ILE A 145 17.24 -0.39 -17.80
C ILE A 145 16.69 0.21 -16.51
N MET A 146 15.59 -0.34 -15.97
CA MET A 146 15.03 0.11 -14.70
C MET A 146 16.03 -0.07 -13.56
N ASN A 147 16.70 -1.23 -13.47
CA ASN A 147 17.72 -1.50 -12.47
C ASN A 147 18.91 -0.53 -12.55
N ALA A 148 19.32 -0.14 -13.76
CA ALA A 148 20.49 0.71 -13.97
C ALA A 148 20.22 2.22 -13.76
N VAL A 149 19.01 2.70 -14.04
CA VAL A 149 18.74 4.15 -14.18
C VAL A 149 17.69 4.67 -13.20
N LEU A 150 16.76 3.81 -12.74
CA LEU A 150 15.59 4.25 -11.97
C LEU A 150 15.60 3.73 -10.55
N LEU A 151 16.13 2.53 -10.31
CA LEU A 151 15.90 1.80 -9.07
C LEU A 151 17.06 1.98 -8.07
N PHE A 152 16.74 2.50 -6.89
CA PHE A 152 17.60 2.65 -5.72
C PHE A 152 17.63 1.36 -4.90
N ASP A 153 18.66 1.20 -4.04
CA ASP A 153 18.82 0.02 -3.21
C ASP A 153 17.69 -0.14 -2.19
N THR A 154 17.33 -1.39 -1.89
CA THR A 154 16.23 -1.78 -1.01
C THR A 154 16.18 -1.05 0.34
N PRO A 155 17.31 -0.80 1.04
CA PRO A 155 17.29 -0.05 2.29
C PRO A 155 16.72 1.37 2.17
N GLN A 156 16.87 2.02 1.00
CA GLN A 156 16.30 3.35 0.76
C GLN A 156 14.77 3.31 0.68
N GLY A 157 14.20 2.18 0.24
CA GLY A 157 12.75 1.96 0.15
C GLY A 157 12.05 1.84 1.49
N ALA A 158 12.80 1.45 2.53
CA ALA A 158 12.30 1.34 3.89
C ALA A 158 12.23 2.70 4.59
N LEU A 159 13.06 3.68 4.20
CA LEU A 159 13.19 4.96 4.91
C LEU A 159 11.85 5.69 5.08
N THR A 160 11.10 5.88 4.00
CA THR A 160 9.81 6.58 4.05
C THR A 160 8.77 5.79 4.87
N GLN A 161 8.83 4.45 4.84
CA GLN A 161 7.94 3.58 5.63
C GLN A 161 8.27 3.64 7.12
N LEU A 162 9.55 3.57 7.46
CA LEU A 162 10.04 3.72 8.83
C LEU A 162 9.72 5.11 9.36
N TYR A 163 9.99 6.16 8.60
CA TYR A 163 9.62 7.53 8.94
C TYR A 163 8.12 7.64 9.26
N ALA A 164 7.25 7.19 8.35
CA ALA A 164 5.80 7.21 8.57
C ALA A 164 5.37 6.36 9.78
N GLY A 165 6.06 5.25 10.04
CA GLY A 165 5.73 4.31 11.11
C GLY A 165 6.30 4.67 12.49
N THR A 166 7.40 5.42 12.57
CA THR A 166 8.17 5.57 13.81
C THR A 166 8.58 7.00 14.15
N ALA A 167 8.58 7.94 13.20
CA ALA A 167 8.95 9.32 13.52
C ALA A 167 7.89 9.97 14.44
N PRO A 168 8.29 10.66 15.54
CA PRO A 168 7.35 11.32 16.42
C PRO A 168 6.43 12.31 15.68
N GLU A 169 6.99 13.12 14.78
CA GLU A 169 6.27 14.10 13.98
C GLU A 169 5.32 13.47 12.95
N ALA A 170 5.55 12.21 12.54
CA ALA A 170 4.65 11.50 11.65
C ALA A 170 3.27 11.23 12.29
N ALA A 171 3.16 11.30 13.62
CA ALA A 171 1.87 11.27 14.30
C ALA A 171 0.91 12.39 13.85
N GLY A 172 1.44 13.53 13.40
CA GLY A 172 0.69 14.67 12.87
C GLY A 172 0.31 14.54 11.39
N LEU A 173 0.74 13.47 10.71
CA LEU A 173 0.58 13.31 9.26
C LEU A 173 -0.61 12.43 8.86
N ASN A 174 -1.62 12.30 9.74
CA ASN A 174 -2.80 11.49 9.45
C ASN A 174 -3.48 11.91 8.13
N GLY A 175 -3.76 10.95 7.26
CA GLY A 175 -4.38 11.18 5.96
C GLY A 175 -3.45 11.83 4.92
N LYS A 176 -2.14 11.85 5.14
CA LYS A 176 -1.18 12.37 4.16
C LYS A 176 -0.65 11.26 3.24
N TYR A 177 -0.18 11.71 2.09
CA TYR A 177 0.58 10.90 1.14
C TYR A 177 2.03 11.40 1.11
N LEU A 178 2.99 10.54 1.43
CA LEU A 178 4.41 10.91 1.45
C LEU A 178 5.08 10.58 0.11
N VAL A 179 5.85 11.55 -0.38
CA VAL A 179 6.74 11.39 -1.54
C VAL A 179 8.16 11.04 -1.05
N PRO A 180 8.87 10.16 -1.77
CA PRO A 180 10.19 9.70 -1.35
C PRO A 180 11.28 10.73 -1.66
N TRP A 181 12.40 10.76 -0.94
CA TRP A 181 12.60 10.07 0.35
C TRP A 181 12.28 11.04 1.49
N ALA A 182 11.60 10.52 2.52
CA ALA A 182 11.48 11.26 3.76
C ALA A 182 12.88 11.64 4.27
N ARG A 183 13.06 12.90 4.64
CA ARG A 183 14.24 13.47 5.29
C ARG A 183 13.80 14.21 6.53
#